data_AF-A0A645JYS6-F1
#
_entry.id   AF-A0A645JYS6-F1
#
_cell.length_a   1.000
_cell.length_b   1.000
_cell.length_c   1.000
_cell.angle_alpha   90.00
_cell.angle_beta   90.00
_cell.angle_gamma   90.00
#
_symmetry.space_group_name_H-M   'P 1'
#
loop_
_entity.id
_entity.type
_entity.pdbx_description
1 polymer ?
#
loop_
_entity_poly.entity_id
_entity_poly.type
_entity_poly.pdbx_seq_one_letter_code
_entity_poly.pdbx_strand_id
1 'polypeptide(L)'
;MYTAKDIAEDPHYQAREMLLTQQTRDGYSVTVPGVVPKMSGTPGGVRSSAPGLGDDTDAVLAEAGLTAEQIALLRSKGVIQ
;
A
#
# COMPACT_ATOMS: atom_id res chain seq x y z
N MET A 1 3.83 -13.25 -28.47
CA MET A 1 3.61 -12.15 -27.51
C MET A 1 3.55 -12.77 -26.13
N TYR A 2 4.29 -12.26 -25.16
CA TYR A 2 4.27 -12.79 -23.78
C TYR A 2 3.06 -12.24 -23.04
N THR A 3 2.22 -13.12 -22.49
CA THR A 3 0.92 -12.77 -21.91
C THR A 3 0.99 -12.60 -20.40
N ALA A 4 -0.07 -12.05 -19.79
CA ALA A 4 -0.18 -11.97 -18.33
C ALA A 4 -0.15 -13.36 -17.66
N LYS A 5 -0.71 -14.39 -18.32
CA LYS A 5 -0.65 -15.76 -17.83
C LYS A 5 0.79 -16.29 -17.85
N ASP A 6 1.50 -16.08 -18.96
CA ASP A 6 2.90 -16.51 -19.08
C ASP A 6 3.75 -15.87 -17.97
N ILE A 7 3.55 -14.58 -17.69
CA ILE A 7 4.24 -13.86 -16.59
C ILE A 7 3.90 -14.46 -15.22
N ALA A 8 2.63 -14.77 -14.96
CA ALA A 8 2.19 -15.33 -13.67
C ALA A 8 2.78 -16.72 -13.39
N GLU A 9 2.96 -17.51 -14.46
CA GLU A 9 3.46 -18.89 -14.39
C GLU A 9 4.99 -19.00 -14.62
N ASP A 10 5.68 -17.90 -14.91
CA ASP A 10 7.10 -17.88 -15.26
C ASP A 10 8.02 -18.25 -14.06
N PRO A 11 8.79 -19.35 -14.14
CA PRO A 11 9.71 -19.76 -13.06
C PRO A 11 10.76 -18.70 -12.70
N HIS A 12 11.20 -17.89 -13.65
CA HIS A 12 12.17 -16.82 -13.42
C HIS A 12 11.55 -15.66 -12.63
N TYR A 13 10.29 -15.31 -12.91
CA TYR A 13 9.58 -14.29 -12.14
C TYR A 13 9.35 -14.73 -10.69
N GLN A 14 9.01 -16.01 -10.50
CA GLN A 14 8.85 -16.60 -9.17
C GLN A 14 10.18 -16.62 -8.40
N ALA A 15 11.26 -17.10 -9.02
CA ALA A 15 12.59 -17.17 -8.39
C ALA A 15 13.16 -15.80 -7.97
N ARG A 16 12.67 -14.72 -8.59
CA ARG A 16 13.11 -13.34 -8.32
C ARG A 16 12.11 -12.52 -7.53
N GLU A 17 11.01 -13.14 -7.07
CA GLU A 17 9.94 -12.45 -6.34
C GLU A 17 9.45 -11.20 -7.11
N MET A 18 9.23 -11.37 -8.42
CA MET A 18 8.76 -10.33 -9.32
C MET A 18 7.24 -10.15 -9.23
N LEU A 19 6.55 -11.10 -8.61
CA LEU A 19 5.15 -11.03 -8.21
C LEU A 19 5.08 -11.35 -6.72
N LEU A 20 4.30 -10.56 -5.99
CA LEU A 20 4.11 -10.69 -4.55
C LEU A 20 2.63 -10.92 -4.26
N THR A 21 2.35 -11.77 -3.27
CA THR A 21 0.99 -11.90 -2.74
C THR A 21 0.82 -10.96 -1.56
N GLN A 22 -0.26 -10.19 -1.55
CA GLN A 22 -0.61 -9.26 -0.48
C GLN A 22 -2.03 -9.45 -0.02
N GLN A 23 -2.27 -9.22 1.27
CA GLN A 23 -3.61 -9.10 1.81
C GLN A 23 -4.04 -7.64 1.78
N THR A 24 -5.22 -7.37 1.24
CA THR A 24 -5.86 -6.04 1.33
C THR A 24 -6.46 -5.84 2.73
N ARG A 25 -6.75 -4.59 3.10
CA ARG A 25 -7.43 -4.29 4.38
C ARG A 25 -8.82 -4.92 4.45
N ASP A 26 -9.45 -5.16 3.31
CA ASP A 26 -10.74 -5.84 3.17
C ASP A 26 -10.65 -7.38 3.22
N GLY A 27 -9.44 -7.94 3.39
CA GLY A 27 -9.24 -9.39 3.55
C GLY A 27 -9.06 -10.18 2.25
N TYR A 28 -8.98 -9.52 1.10
CA TYR A 28 -8.68 -10.18 -0.17
C TYR A 28 -7.18 -10.43 -0.34
N SER A 29 -6.85 -11.62 -0.87
CA SER A 29 -5.49 -11.95 -1.33
C SER A 29 -5.33 -11.55 -2.80
N VAL A 30 -4.36 -10.70 -3.09
CA VAL A 30 -4.09 -10.17 -4.43
C VAL A 30 -2.63 -10.35 -4.82
N THR A 31 -2.38 -10.66 -6.09
CA THR A 31 -1.04 -10.71 -6.66
C THR A 31 -0.70 -9.37 -7.29
N VAL A 32 0.42 -8.77 -6.88
CA VAL A 32 0.89 -7.47 -7.38
C VAL A 32 2.34 -7.57 -7.85
N PRO A 33 2.81 -6.65 -8.71
CA PRO A 33 4.22 -6.58 -9.05
C PRO A 33 5.12 -6.41 -7.82
N GLY A 34 6.24 -7.11 -7.83
CA GLY A 34 7.28 -6.97 -6.83
C GLY A 34 8.07 -5.66 -6.98
N VAL A 35 8.87 -5.34 -5.97
CA VAL A 35 9.68 -4.10 -5.97
C VAL A 35 10.87 -4.24 -6.90
N VAL A 36 11.06 -3.24 -7.77
CA VAL A 36 12.14 -3.16 -8.75
C VAL A 36 12.81 -1.77 -8.72
N PRO A 37 14.15 -1.69 -8.89
CA PRO A 37 15.11 -2.80 -8.96
C PRO A 37 15.35 -3.48 -7.59
N LYS A 38 15.93 -4.68 -7.60
CA LYS A 38 16.32 -5.40 -6.37
C LYS A 38 17.68 -4.86 -5.89
N MET A 39 17.65 -4.13 -4.78
CA MET A 39 18.84 -3.50 -4.17
C MET A 39 19.48 -4.46 -3.15
N SER A 40 20.80 -4.62 -3.18
CA SER A 40 21.52 -5.49 -2.24
C SER A 40 21.74 -4.87 -0.86
N GLY A 41 22.01 -3.56 -0.80
CA GLY A 41 22.26 -2.85 0.46
C GLY A 41 20.99 -2.34 1.15
N THR A 42 19.97 -1.95 0.37
CA THR A 42 18.73 -1.35 0.86
C THR A 42 17.52 -1.95 0.11
N PRO A 43 17.24 -3.27 0.29
CA PRO A 43 16.14 -3.92 -0.39
C PRO A 43 14.81 -3.21 -0.06
N GLY A 44 14.09 -2.82 -1.11
CA GLY A 44 12.73 -2.31 -0.98
C GLY A 44 11.73 -3.43 -0.67
N GLY A 45 10.58 -3.07 -0.13
CA GLY A 45 9.52 -4.02 0.19
C GLY A 45 8.18 -3.33 0.38
N VAL A 46 7.10 -4.09 0.23
CA VAL A 46 5.76 -3.61 0.53
C VAL A 46 5.46 -3.89 2.00
N ARG A 47 5.18 -2.83 2.76
CA ARG A 47 5.13 -2.85 4.23
C ARG A 47 3.71 -2.89 4.78
N SER A 48 2.78 -2.29 4.05
CA SER A 48 1.39 -2.17 4.44
C SER A 48 0.49 -2.23 3.21
N SER A 49 -0.72 -2.70 3.42
CA SER A 49 -1.77 -2.68 2.41
C SER A 49 -2.20 -1.24 2.14
N ALA A 50 -2.67 -0.99 0.91
CA ALA A 50 -3.21 0.31 0.52
C ALA A 50 -4.28 0.77 1.53
N PRO A 51 -4.22 2.03 2.01
CA PRO A 51 -5.22 2.58 2.91
C PRO A 51 -6.56 2.78 2.19
N GLY A 52 -7.63 2.72 2.98
CA GLY A 52 -8.92 3.25 2.58
C GLY A 52 -8.90 4.79 2.52
N LEU A 53 -9.99 5.36 2.02
CA LEU A 53 -10.16 6.81 2.00
C LEU A 53 -10.24 7.34 3.44
N GLY A 54 -9.26 8.15 3.83
CA GLY A 54 -9.24 8.84 5.13
C GLY A 54 -8.55 8.08 6.28
N ASP A 55 -8.08 6.85 6.06
CA ASP A 55 -7.49 6.02 7.13
C ASP A 55 -6.31 6.69 7.84
N ASP A 56 -5.53 7.50 7.12
CA ASP A 56 -4.34 8.18 7.66
C ASP A 56 -4.61 9.67 7.99
N THR A 57 -5.84 10.17 7.80
CA THR A 57 -6.16 11.62 7.95
C THR A 57 -5.83 12.14 9.33
N ASP A 58 -6.29 11.46 10.40
CA ASP A 58 -6.08 11.92 11.76
C ASP A 58 -4.58 11.90 12.14
N ALA A 59 -3.86 10.86 11.72
CA ALA A 59 -2.43 10.73 11.98
C ALA A 59 -1.64 11.87 11.32
N VAL A 60 -1.90 12.16 10.04
CA VAL A 60 -1.21 13.23 9.30
C VAL A 60 -1.55 14.61 9.86
N LEU A 61 -2.81 14.86 10.25
CA LEU A 61 -3.19 16.15 10.85
C LEU A 61 -2.57 16.34 12.24
N ALA A 62 -2.47 15.29 13.04
CA ALA A 62 -1.78 15.34 14.32
C ALA A 62 -0.28 15.60 14.15
N GLU A 63 0.38 14.94 13.18
CA GLU A 63 1.77 15.20 12.82
C GLU A 63 2.00 16.66 12.36
N ALA A 64 1.00 17.25 11.70
CA ALA A 64 1.01 18.66 11.31
C ALA A 64 0.72 19.64 12.48
N GLY A 65 0.44 19.14 13.68
CA GLY A 65 0.27 19.94 14.90
C GLY A 65 -1.17 20.33 15.24
N LEU A 66 -2.18 19.72 14.60
CA LEU A 66 -3.57 19.95 14.98
C LEU A 66 -3.92 19.18 16.25
N THR A 67 -4.71 19.81 17.12
CA THR A 67 -5.26 19.13 18.30
C THR A 67 -6.45 18.25 17.93
N ALA A 68 -6.79 17.31 18.80
CA ALA A 68 -7.95 16.44 18.61
C ALA A 68 -9.25 17.24 18.45
N GLU A 69 -9.39 18.37 19.17
CA GLU A 69 -10.55 19.26 19.08
C GLU A 69 -10.63 19.96 17.72
N GLN A 70 -9.49 20.37 17.15
CA GLN A 70 -9.44 20.99 15.83
C GLN A 70 -9.81 19.98 14.73
N ILE A 71 -9.29 18.75 14.82
CA ILE A 71 -9.62 17.66 13.88
C ILE A 71 -11.12 17.34 13.96
N ALA A 72 -11.68 17.20 15.16
CA ALA A 72 -13.11 16.97 15.36
C ALA A 72 -13.97 18.12 14.78
N LEU A 73 -13.50 19.37 14.89
CA LEU A 73 -14.19 20.52 14.30
C LEU A 73 -14.17 20.45 12.76
N LEU A 74 -13.06 20.07 12.14
CA LEU A 74 -12.98 19.91 10.68
C LEU A 74 -13.93 18.79 10.19
N ARG A 75 -13.99 17.69 10.94
CA ARG A 75 -14.87 16.56 10.62
C ARG A 75 -16.35 16.93 10.76
N SER A 76 -16.73 17.63 11.84
CA SER A 76 -18.13 18.10 12.03
C SER A 76 -18.56 19.12 10.97
N LYS A 77 -17.62 19.86 10.37
CA LYS A 77 -17.86 20.75 9.23
C LYS A 77 -17.87 20.03 7.87
N GLY A 78 -17.58 18.73 7.82
CA GLY A 78 -17.50 17.95 6.59
C GLY A 78 -16.29 18.30 5.71
N VAL A 79 -15.26 18.95 6.27
CA VAL A 79 -14.02 19.29 5.53
C VAL A 79 -13.13 18.06 5.34
N ILE A 80 -13.18 17.14 6.30
CA ILE A 80 -12.48 15.86 6.30
C ILE A 80 -13.47 14.73 6.63
N GLN A 81 -13.18 13.51 6.18
CA GLN A 81 -14.00 12.32 6.41
C GLN A 81 -13.63 11.64 7.72
#